data_AF-A0A4Q2Z653-F1
#
_entry.id   AF-A0A4Q2Z653-F1
#
_cell.length_a   1.000
_cell.length_b   1.000
_cell.length_c   1.000
_cell.angle_alpha   90.00
_cell.angle_beta   90.00
_cell.angle_gamma   90.00
#
_symmetry.space_group_name_H-M   'P 1'
#
loop_
_entity.id
_entity.type
_entity.pdbx_description
1 polymer ?
#
loop_
_entity_poly.entity_id
_entity_poly.type
_entity_poly.pdbx_seq_one_letter_code
_entity_poly.pdbx_strand_id
1 'polypeptide(L)' 'FVSIGTSGAVYPAAGFVQTARYHNADTLELNLDPSEGSGWFAESRLGPAGTLVPKWVEEVLGRL' A
#
# COMPACT_ATOMS: atom_id res chain seq x y z
N PHE A 1 -6.94 1.48 -2.94
CA PHE A 1 -6.62 0.97 -1.60
C PHE A 1 -5.13 1.13 -1.37
N VAL A 2 -4.74 1.83 -0.31
CA VAL A 2 -3.34 1.96 0.08
C VAL A 2 -3.14 1.29 1.43
N SER A 3 -2.10 0.47 1.55
CA SER A 3 -1.62 -0.03 2.84
C SER A 3 -0.32 0.68 3.20
N ILE A 4 -0.18 1.10 4.46
CA ILE A 4 0.97 1.87 4.93
C ILE A 4 1.51 1.21 6.20
N GLY A 5 2.77 0.77 6.18
CA GLY A 5 3.46 0.28 7.38
C GLY A 5 2.91 -1.03 7.95
N THR A 6 2.42 -1.94 7.11
CA THR A 6 1.82 -3.21 7.56
C THR A 6 2.74 -4.41 7.33
N SER A 7 2.79 -5.35 8.26
CA SER A 7 3.54 -6.62 8.06
C SER A 7 2.83 -7.60 7.12
N GLY A 8 1.51 -7.48 6.92
CA GLY A 8 0.72 -8.44 6.15
C GLY A 8 0.35 -9.71 6.92
N ALA A 9 0.66 -9.80 8.21
CA ALA A 9 0.48 -11.02 9.02
C ALA A 9 -0.85 -11.08 9.81
N VAL A 10 -1.53 -9.94 10.00
CA VAL A 10 -2.68 -9.84 10.91
C VAL A 10 -4.00 -9.77 10.14
N TYR A 11 -4.81 -10.81 10.26
CA TYR A 11 -6.15 -10.89 9.69
C TYR A 11 -7.21 -10.29 10.65
N PRO A 12 -8.27 -9.67 10.12
CA PRO A 12 -8.67 -9.63 8.70
C PRO A 12 -7.95 -8.56 7.85
N ALA A 13 -7.23 -7.62 8.47
CA ALA A 13 -6.66 -6.46 7.77
C ALA A 13 -5.71 -6.85 6.62
N ALA A 14 -4.87 -7.87 6.80
CA ALA A 14 -3.97 -8.40 5.78
C ALA A 14 -4.70 -8.84 4.49
N GLY A 15 -5.96 -9.25 4.58
CA GLY A 15 -6.77 -9.68 3.44
C GLY A 15 -7.44 -8.53 2.67
N PHE A 16 -7.43 -7.29 3.18
CA PHE A 16 -8.17 -6.18 2.55
C PHE A 16 -7.67 -5.83 1.15
N VAL A 17 -6.39 -6.04 0.86
CA VAL A 17 -5.84 -5.86 -0.50
C VAL A 17 -6.52 -6.81 -1.50
N GLN A 18 -6.83 -8.03 -1.11
CA GLN A 18 -7.51 -9.01 -1.97
C GLN A 18 -8.95 -8.57 -2.26
N THR A 19 -9.66 -8.07 -1.24
CA THR A 19 -11.00 -7.48 -1.41
C THR A 19 -10.97 -6.25 -2.32
N ALA A 20 -9.97 -5.37 -2.15
CA ALA A 20 -9.80 -4.20 -3.00
C ALA A 20 -9.58 -4.60 -4.47
N ARG A 21 -8.72 -5.59 -4.73
CA ARG A 21 -8.52 -6.15 -6.08
C ARG A 21 -9.80 -6.75 -6.65
N TYR A 22 -10.56 -7.50 -5.84
CA TYR A 22 -11.83 -8.10 -6.27
C TYR A 22 -12.83 -7.04 -6.74
N HIS A 23 -12.79 -5.84 -6.16
CA HIS A 23 -13.59 -4.69 -6.58
C HIS A 23 -12.89 -3.78 -7.62
N ASN A 24 -11.80 -4.23 -8.25
CA ASN A 24 -11.03 -3.49 -9.25
C ASN A 24 -10.48 -2.14 -8.77
N ALA A 25 -10.23 -1.97 -7.47
CA ALA A 25 -9.55 -0.79 -6.96
C ALA A 25 -8.03 -0.90 -7.22
N ASP A 26 -7.38 0.22 -7.54
CA ASP A 26 -5.93 0.30 -7.55
C ASP A 26 -5.37 -0.05 -6.17
N THR A 27 -4.27 -0.82 -6.13
CA THR A 27 -3.66 -1.27 -4.87
C THR A 27 -2.21 -0.83 -4.78
N LEU A 28 -1.89 -0.08 -3.72
CA LEU A 28 -0.56 0.43 -3.43
C LEU A 28 -0.09 0.00 -2.04
N GLU A 29 1.12 -0.51 -1.96
CA GLU A 29 1.83 -0.75 -0.70
C GLU A 29 2.91 0.33 -0.51
N LEU A 30 2.88 1.00 0.64
CA LEU A 30 3.95 1.88 1.11
C LEU A 30 4.54 1.26 2.39
N ASN A 31 5.73 0.69 2.32
CA ASN A 31 6.29 -0.03 3.46
C ASN A 31 7.81 0.09 3.54
N LEU A 32 8.40 -0.18 4.69
CA LEU A 32 9.86 -0.20 4.81
C LEU A 32 10.45 -1.46 4.13
N ASP A 33 9.83 -2.59 4.41
CA ASP A 33 10.15 -3.91 3.87
C ASP A 33 8.90 -4.52 3.20
N PRO A 34 9.04 -5.50 2.29
CA PRO A 34 7.88 -6.21 1.75
C PRO A 34 7.01 -6.83 2.86
N SER A 35 5.68 -6.70 2.77
CA SER A 35 4.75 -7.45 3.62
C SER A 35 4.59 -8.89 3.16
N GLU A 36 4.06 -9.77 4.02
CA GLU A 36 3.70 -11.15 3.64
C GLU A 36 2.70 -11.21 2.46
N GLY A 37 1.95 -10.11 2.25
CA GLY A 37 0.96 -9.95 1.19
C GLY A 37 1.42 -9.11 0.00
N SER A 38 2.70 -8.70 -0.10
CA SER A 38 3.17 -7.76 -1.14
C SER A 38 2.77 -8.15 -2.57
N GLY A 39 2.71 -9.45 -2.88
CA GLY A 39 2.31 -9.96 -4.20
C GLY A 39 0.87 -9.63 -4.61
N TRP A 40 0.02 -9.19 -3.67
CA TRP A 40 -1.34 -8.74 -3.96
C TRP A 40 -1.44 -7.26 -4.31
N PHE A 41 -0.39 -6.45 -4.12
CA PHE A 41 -0.42 -5.05 -4.54
C PHE A 41 -0.05 -4.91 -6.02
N ALA A 42 -0.67 -3.96 -6.72
CA ALA A 42 -0.32 -3.63 -8.10
C ALA A 42 0.97 -2.80 -8.15
N GLU A 43 1.19 -1.98 -7.12
CA GLU A 43 2.39 -1.18 -6.93
C GLU A 43 2.88 -1.33 -5.49
N SER A 44 4.20 -1.44 -5.30
CA SER A 44 4.85 -1.40 -3.99
C SER A 44 5.99 -0.38 -4.02
N ARG A 45 6.05 0.50 -3.03
CA ARG A 45 7.15 1.45 -2.82
C ARG A 45 7.79 1.17 -1.48
N LEU A 46 9.10 0.89 -1.50
CA LEU A 46 9.87 0.55 -0.31
C LEU A 46 10.68 1.75 0.19
N GLY A 47 10.56 2.07 1.47
CA GLY A 47 11.28 3.16 2.12
C GLY A 47 10.57 3.75 3.34
N PRO A 48 11.19 4.77 3.97
CA PRO A 48 10.62 5.40 5.16
C PRO A 48 9.25 6.02 4.88
N ALA A 49 8.26 5.71 5.73
CA ALA A 49 6.92 6.28 5.60
C ALA A 49 6.91 7.81 5.65
N GLY A 50 7.80 8.42 6.46
CA GLY A 50 7.97 9.88 6.54
C GLY A 50 8.40 10.55 5.23
N THR A 51 8.95 9.78 4.29
CA THR A 51 9.32 10.26 2.95
C THR A 51 8.28 9.86 1.91
N LEU A 52 7.86 8.59 1.92
CA LEU A 52 6.99 8.05 0.87
C LEU A 52 5.55 8.57 0.95
N VAL A 53 4.98 8.66 2.15
CA VAL A 53 3.56 9.02 2.33
C VAL A 53 3.29 10.46 1.90
N PRO A 54 4.06 11.48 2.34
CA PRO A 54 3.84 12.85 1.88
C PRO A 54 3.99 12.99 0.36
N LYS A 55 5.03 12.37 -0.22
CA LYS A 55 5.26 12.38 -1.67
C LYS A 55 4.06 11.79 -2.44
N TRP A 56 3.58 10.63 -2.02
CA TRP A 56 2.41 9.99 -2.65
C TRP A 56 1.13 10.83 -2.51
N VAL A 57 0.91 11.49 -1.37
CA VAL A 57 -0.23 12.38 -1.18
C VAL A 57 -0.18 13.56 -2.16
N GLU A 58 0.99 14.19 -2.35
CA GLU A 58 1.15 15.28 -3.32
C GLU A 58 0.89 14.81 -4.76
N GLU A 59 1.33 13.60 -5.14
CA GLU A 59 1.02 12.99 -6.44
C GLU A 59 -0.49 12.79 -6.64
N VAL A 60 -1.19 12.23 -5.64
CA VAL A 60 -2.65 11.96 -5.71
C VAL A 60 -3.46 13.27 -5.77
N LEU A 61 -3.01 14.31 -5.07
CA LEU A 61 -3.67 15.61 -5.06
C LEU A 61 -3.34 16.47 -6.30
N GLY A 62 -2.46 16.01 -7.20
CA GLY A 62 -2.08 16.73 -8.42
C GLY A 62 -1.28 18.01 -8.13
N ARG A 63 -0.50 18.02 -7.06
CA ARG A 63 0.33 19.17 -6.63
C ARG A 63 1.79 19.09 -7.09
N LEU A 64 2.12 18.02 -7.83
CA LEU A 64 3.40 17.75 -8.49
C LEU A 64 3.22 17.68 -10.00
#